data_AF-A0A835Y7W5-F1
#
_entry.id   AF-A0A835Y7W5-F1
#
_cell.length_a   1.000
_cell.length_b   1.000
_cell.length_c   1.000
_cell.angle_alpha   90.00
_cell.angle_beta   90.00
_cell.angle_gamma   90.00
#
_symmetry.space_group_name_H-M   'P 1'
#
loop_
_entity.id
_entity.type
_entity.pdbx_description
1 polymer ?
#
loop_
_entity_poly.entity_id
_entity_poly.type
_entity_poly.pdbx_seq_one_letter_code
_entity_poly.pdbx_strand_id
1 'polypeptide(L)'
;MEDEYMHDEDNGVEVEEEQHQDSSPTRGNTPLEPELEGGNFIKVSAKGQVKSIAGKIAHSAREGDPPAALCIGAECLNLAVKAVAIARTYLTDDGIDLSFQPAFRDPNREKKSIALYIAKTKPRAPISTVDDVEMPIGSQSKPQVVAGALAARIREQRTVCLVAIGIDAVSNAVLAIGNARLYLEQDHKDIRAAPSFVQVHKNGRDLNAVKFTLTVENI
;
A
#
# COMPACT_ATOMS: atom_id res chain seq x y z
N MET A 1 -73.54 8.61 44.84
CA MET A 1 -72.77 9.84 44.57
C MET A 1 -71.54 9.70 45.45
N GLU A 2 -70.59 8.97 44.88
CA GLU A 2 -69.31 8.41 45.33
C GLU A 2 -68.43 8.69 44.07
N ASP A 3 -67.18 9.12 44.07
CA ASP A 3 -66.11 9.07 45.05
C ASP A 3 -65.03 10.14 44.74
N GLU A 4 -64.21 10.35 45.76
CA GLU A 4 -62.79 10.74 45.81
C GLU A 4 -62.02 10.96 44.49
N TYR A 5 -61.38 12.13 44.38
CA TYR A 5 -60.17 12.30 43.56
C TYR A 5 -58.97 12.49 44.48
N MET A 6 -58.14 11.44 44.50
CA MET A 6 -56.87 11.29 45.19
C MET A 6 -55.79 12.20 44.59
N HIS A 7 -54.90 12.66 45.46
CA HIS A 7 -53.56 13.13 45.11
C HIS A 7 -52.79 11.98 44.46
N ASP A 8 -52.18 12.23 43.30
CA ASP A 8 -51.03 11.45 42.85
C ASP A 8 -49.90 12.38 42.42
N GLU A 9 -48.72 11.96 42.83
CA GLU A 9 -47.48 12.70 43.00
C GLU A 9 -46.83 13.05 41.66
N ASP A 10 -46.35 14.29 41.57
CA ASP A 10 -45.45 14.77 40.52
C ASP A 10 -44.08 14.09 40.70
N ASN A 11 -43.93 12.89 40.15
CA ASN A 11 -42.66 12.19 40.09
C ASN A 11 -41.98 12.55 38.76
N GLY A 12 -41.30 13.71 38.76
CA GLY A 12 -40.39 14.11 37.70
C GLY A 12 -39.23 13.12 37.59
N VAL A 13 -39.33 12.20 36.65
CA VAL A 13 -38.20 11.36 36.23
C VAL A 13 -37.28 12.23 35.38
N GLU A 14 -36.20 12.73 35.99
CA GLU A 14 -35.06 13.27 35.26
C GLU A 14 -34.49 12.16 34.37
N VAL A 15 -34.62 12.33 33.06
CA VAL A 15 -34.01 11.44 32.08
C VAL A 15 -32.53 11.81 32.01
N GLU A 16 -31.70 11.09 32.76
CA GLU A 16 -30.24 11.18 32.63
C GLU A 16 -29.86 10.70 31.21
N GLU A 17 -29.36 11.62 30.39
CA GLU A 17 -28.75 11.30 29.10
C GLU A 17 -27.51 10.43 29.33
N GLU A 18 -27.65 9.11 29.17
CA GLU A 18 -26.51 8.19 29.11
C GLU A 18 -25.59 8.59 27.96
N GLN A 19 -24.48 9.23 28.33
CA GLN A 19 -23.35 9.49 27.43
C GLN A 19 -22.84 8.17 26.88
N HIS A 20 -23.23 7.86 25.63
CA HIS A 20 -22.61 6.81 24.85
C HIS A 20 -21.12 7.14 24.70
N GLN A 21 -20.28 6.50 25.51
CA GLN A 21 -18.85 6.43 25.28
C GLN A 21 -18.63 5.69 23.96
N ASP A 22 -18.30 6.46 22.93
CA ASP A 22 -17.73 5.97 21.67
C ASP A 22 -16.45 5.20 22.00
N SER A 23 -16.59 3.89 22.19
CA SER A 23 -15.48 2.94 22.29
C SER A 23 -14.96 2.67 20.89
N SER A 24 -14.40 3.71 20.28
CA SER A 24 -13.54 3.60 19.11
C SER A 24 -12.46 2.54 19.42
N PRO A 25 -12.30 1.49 18.57
CA PRO A 25 -11.29 0.48 18.80
C PRO A 25 -9.91 1.16 18.82
N THR A 26 -9.19 0.96 19.91
CA THR A 26 -7.86 1.51 20.16
C THR A 26 -6.95 1.22 18.97
N ARG A 27 -6.43 2.31 18.40
CA ARG A 27 -5.56 2.36 17.22
C ARG A 27 -4.38 1.40 17.43
N GLY A 28 -4.43 0.26 16.76
CA GLY A 28 -3.28 -0.63 16.62
C GLY A 28 -2.10 0.13 16.02
N ASN A 29 -0.91 -0.24 16.48
CA ASN A 29 0.41 0.34 16.20
C ASN A 29 0.75 0.49 14.70
N THR A 30 0.02 1.33 13.97
CA THR A 30 0.62 2.00 12.81
C THR A 30 1.66 2.94 13.41
N PRO A 31 2.95 2.81 13.07
CA PRO A 31 3.92 3.81 13.49
C PRO A 31 3.39 5.19 13.04
N LEU A 32 2.89 5.99 13.98
CA LEU A 32 2.81 7.44 13.83
C LEU A 32 4.22 7.83 13.45
N GLU A 33 4.38 8.39 12.24
CA GLU A 33 5.64 8.57 11.52
C GLU A 33 6.84 8.09 12.34
N PRO A 34 7.46 6.93 12.04
CA PRO A 34 8.77 6.73 12.63
C PRO A 34 9.53 7.95 12.15
N GLU A 35 9.90 8.82 13.08
CA GLU A 35 10.68 9.99 12.84
C GLU A 35 11.79 9.49 11.94
N LEU A 36 11.78 9.87 10.66
CA LEU A 36 12.90 9.59 9.75
C LEU A 36 14.08 10.49 10.17
N GLU A 37 14.28 10.65 11.47
CA GLU A 37 15.42 11.28 12.10
C GLU A 37 16.62 10.37 11.83
N GLY A 38 17.37 10.75 10.79
CA GLY A 38 18.56 10.02 10.33
C GLY A 38 18.31 8.97 9.24
N GLY A 39 17.07 8.76 8.79
CA GLY A 39 16.76 7.75 7.77
C GLY A 39 17.16 8.18 6.35
N ASN A 40 17.81 7.30 5.59
CA ASN A 40 18.06 7.51 4.16
C ASN A 40 16.73 7.54 3.39
N PHE A 41 16.27 8.71 2.94
CA PHE A 41 15.03 8.85 2.16
C PHE A 41 15.16 9.86 1.02
N ILE A 42 14.28 9.72 0.02
CA ILE A 42 14.09 10.67 -1.06
C ILE A 42 12.64 11.16 -1.07
N LYS A 43 12.45 12.47 -1.17
CA LYS A 43 11.13 13.07 -1.41
C LYS A 43 10.86 13.07 -2.91
N VAL A 44 9.76 12.44 -3.31
CA VAL A 44 9.37 12.34 -4.71
C VAL A 44 8.33 13.40 -5.04
N SER A 45 8.63 14.25 -6.01
CA SER A 45 7.73 15.28 -6.53
C SER A 45 7.14 14.85 -7.87
N ALA A 46 5.89 15.22 -8.15
CA ALA A 46 5.22 14.96 -9.42
C ALA A 46 5.98 15.53 -10.64
N LYS A 47 6.75 16.61 -10.44
CA LYS A 47 7.60 17.23 -11.48
C LYS A 47 9.01 16.62 -11.56
N GLY A 48 9.29 15.61 -10.74
CA GLY A 48 10.59 14.97 -10.69
C GLY A 48 10.94 14.20 -11.97
N GLN A 49 12.24 14.09 -12.26
CA GLN A 49 12.72 13.30 -13.39
C GLN A 49 12.89 11.84 -12.98
N VAL A 50 12.08 10.95 -13.55
CA VAL A 50 12.04 9.52 -13.18
C VAL A 50 13.42 8.84 -13.25
N LYS A 51 14.22 9.13 -14.28
CA LYS A 51 15.57 8.57 -14.46
C LYS A 51 16.56 9.08 -13.41
N SER A 52 16.42 10.34 -12.99
CA SER A 52 17.25 10.91 -11.92
C SER A 52 16.95 10.24 -10.58
N ILE A 53 15.67 10.02 -10.27
CA ILE A 53 15.25 9.30 -9.07
C ILE A 53 15.76 7.85 -9.09
N ALA A 54 15.61 7.17 -10.23
CA ALA A 54 16.11 5.81 -10.41
C ALA A 54 17.63 5.74 -10.22
N GLY A 55 18.37 6.70 -10.77
CA GLY A 55 19.82 6.80 -10.59
C GLY A 55 20.23 6.95 -9.13
N LYS A 56 19.52 7.80 -8.35
CA LYS A 56 19.76 7.94 -6.90
C LYS A 56 19.50 6.64 -6.15
N ILE A 57 18.37 5.98 -6.41
CA ILE A 57 18.03 4.69 -5.80
C ILE A 57 19.11 3.65 -6.10
N ALA A 58 19.51 3.54 -7.37
CA ALA A 58 20.53 2.57 -7.80
C ALA A 58 21.90 2.86 -7.20
N HIS A 59 22.32 4.13 -7.15
CA HIS A 59 23.57 4.52 -6.53
C HIS A 59 23.60 4.15 -5.03
N SER A 60 22.57 4.53 -4.27
CA SER A 60 22.48 4.15 -2.86
C SER A 60 22.43 2.64 -2.64
N ALA A 61 21.72 1.89 -3.50
CA ALA A 61 21.66 0.43 -3.38
C ALA A 61 23.03 -0.27 -3.57
N ARG A 62 23.91 0.33 -4.39
CA ARG A 62 25.30 -0.16 -4.57
C ARG A 62 26.17 0.12 -3.35
N GLU A 63 26.02 1.29 -2.74
CA GLU A 63 26.85 1.71 -1.60
C GLU A 63 26.36 1.15 -0.25
N GLY A 64 25.05 0.92 -0.13
CA GLY A 64 24.42 0.54 1.13
C GLY A 64 22.94 0.24 0.93
N ASP A 65 22.10 0.67 1.87
CA ASP A 65 20.65 0.47 1.76
C ASP A 65 20.02 1.53 0.85
N PRO A 66 19.08 1.13 -0.03
CA PRO A 66 18.35 2.08 -0.86
C PRO A 66 17.48 3.01 0.00
N PRO A 67 17.26 4.26 -0.42
CA PRO A 67 16.44 5.19 0.32
C PRO A 67 14.96 4.78 0.32
N ALA A 68 14.23 5.12 1.38
CA ALA A 68 12.77 5.12 1.31
C ALA A 68 12.28 6.24 0.35
N ALA A 69 11.24 5.99 -0.43
CA ALA A 69 10.64 7.02 -1.29
C ALA A 69 9.36 7.59 -0.65
N LEU A 70 9.38 8.88 -0.34
CA LEU A 70 8.26 9.58 0.28
C LEU A 70 7.40 10.24 -0.79
N CYS A 71 6.13 9.86 -0.84
CA CYS A 71 5.20 10.27 -1.89
C CYS A 71 3.93 10.89 -1.28
N ILE A 72 3.47 11.99 -1.87
CA ILE A 72 2.15 12.56 -1.59
C ILE A 72 1.40 12.66 -2.91
N GLY A 73 0.28 11.93 -3.02
CA GLY A 73 -0.55 11.92 -4.23
C GLY A 73 -0.17 10.87 -5.27
N ALA A 74 -1.07 10.65 -6.23
CA ALA A 74 -0.99 9.57 -7.22
C ALA A 74 0.17 9.76 -8.21
N GLU A 75 0.41 10.99 -8.67
CA GLU A 75 1.50 11.29 -9.62
C GLU A 75 2.88 10.99 -9.02
N CYS A 76 3.13 11.43 -7.79
CA CYS A 76 4.37 11.14 -7.05
C CYS A 76 4.56 9.64 -6.87
N LEU A 77 3.50 8.91 -6.51
CA LEU A 77 3.56 7.47 -6.29
C LEU A 77 3.85 6.70 -7.59
N ASN A 78 3.20 7.08 -8.69
CA ASN A 78 3.47 6.51 -10.01
C ASN A 78 4.91 6.81 -10.47
N LEU A 79 5.41 8.02 -10.23
CA LEU A 79 6.79 8.39 -10.55
C LEU A 79 7.79 7.54 -9.74
N ALA A 80 7.54 7.37 -8.43
CA ALA A 80 8.39 6.58 -7.54
C ALA A 80 8.43 5.10 -7.97
N VAL A 81 7.26 4.49 -8.22
CA VAL A 81 7.17 3.09 -8.67
C VAL A 81 7.92 2.88 -9.98
N LYS A 82 7.76 3.78 -10.96
CA LYS A 82 8.51 3.72 -12.22
C LYS A 82 10.00 3.88 -12.00
N ALA A 83 10.41 4.76 -11.09
CA ALA A 83 11.82 4.94 -10.75
C ALA A 83 12.42 3.68 -10.10
N VAL A 84 11.68 2.99 -9.22
CA VAL A 84 12.12 1.69 -8.69
C VAL A 84 12.26 0.66 -9.82
N ALA A 85 11.29 0.56 -10.72
CA ALA A 85 11.35 -0.37 -11.86
C ALA A 85 12.56 -0.11 -12.79
N ILE A 86 12.87 1.17 -13.05
CA ILE A 86 14.07 1.54 -13.83
C ILE A 86 15.34 1.23 -13.04
N ALA A 87 15.38 1.53 -11.74
CA ALA A 87 16.53 1.24 -10.89
C ALA A 87 16.85 -0.26 -10.84
N ARG A 88 15.83 -1.14 -10.82
CA ARG A 88 16.00 -2.60 -10.97
C ARG A 88 16.75 -2.96 -12.25
N THR A 89 16.43 -2.29 -13.37
CA THR A 89 17.13 -2.51 -14.64
C THR A 89 18.58 -2.02 -14.57
N TYR A 90 18.83 -0.86 -13.95
CA TYR A 90 20.19 -0.35 -13.75
C TYR A 90 21.08 -1.24 -12.88
N LEU A 91 20.48 -2.05 -12.02
CA LEU A 91 21.17 -2.90 -11.04
C LEU A 91 21.30 -4.37 -11.47
N THR A 92 20.83 -4.70 -12.68
CA THR A 92 20.83 -6.08 -13.18
C THR A 92 22.24 -6.66 -13.24
N ASP A 93 23.19 -5.90 -13.80
CA ASP A 93 24.59 -6.34 -13.95
C ASP A 93 25.35 -6.36 -12.61
N ASP A 94 24.85 -5.63 -11.60
CA ASP A 94 25.38 -5.66 -10.23
C ASP A 94 24.89 -6.89 -9.43
N GLY A 95 23.98 -7.70 -9.99
CA GLY A 95 23.37 -8.81 -9.27
C GLY A 95 22.56 -8.33 -8.07
N ILE A 96 21.87 -7.20 -8.20
CA ILE A 96 20.99 -6.62 -7.17
C ILE A 96 19.58 -6.48 -7.76
N ASP A 97 18.57 -6.95 -7.02
CA ASP A 97 17.17 -6.67 -7.31
C ASP A 97 16.56 -5.75 -6.24
N LEU A 98 15.49 -5.03 -6.59
CA LEU A 98 14.77 -4.14 -5.68
C LEU A 98 13.31 -4.53 -5.55
N SER A 99 12.80 -4.44 -4.33
CA SER A 99 11.37 -4.48 -4.02
C SER A 99 11.04 -3.35 -3.06
N PHE A 100 9.75 -3.11 -2.83
CA PHE A 100 9.33 -2.13 -1.84
C PHE A 100 8.13 -2.59 -1.02
N GLN A 101 7.99 -1.96 0.15
CA GLN A 101 6.88 -2.10 1.08
C GLN A 101 6.18 -0.74 1.25
N PRO A 102 4.91 -0.59 0.82
CA PRO A 102 4.17 0.65 1.01
C PRO A 102 3.64 0.77 2.44
N ALA A 103 3.83 1.92 3.07
CA ALA A 103 3.27 2.25 4.39
C ALA A 103 2.55 3.60 4.35
N PHE A 104 1.40 3.67 5.03
CA PHE A 104 0.65 4.92 5.19
C PHE A 104 1.34 5.80 6.22
N ARG A 105 1.50 7.07 5.88
CA ARG A 105 2.11 8.07 6.78
C ARG A 105 1.10 9.05 7.38
N ASP A 106 -0.07 9.14 6.78
CA ASP A 106 -1.18 9.92 7.33
C ASP A 106 -2.05 9.00 8.19
N PRO A 107 -2.09 9.19 9.53
CA PRO A 107 -2.88 8.33 10.42
C PRO A 107 -4.38 8.40 10.12
N ASN A 108 -4.87 9.52 9.61
CA ASN A 108 -6.28 9.70 9.29
C ASN A 108 -6.61 9.26 7.85
N ARG A 109 -5.60 8.93 7.04
CA ARG A 109 -5.73 8.50 5.64
C ARG A 109 -6.48 9.50 4.74
N GLU A 110 -6.55 10.76 5.14
CA GLU A 110 -7.19 11.83 4.37
C GLU A 110 -6.34 12.19 3.14
N LYS A 111 -5.02 12.14 3.30
CA LYS A 111 -4.05 12.35 2.23
C LYS A 111 -3.48 11.00 1.79
N LYS A 112 -3.24 10.88 0.48
CA LYS A 112 -2.43 9.80 -0.11
C LYS A 112 -0.94 10.01 0.22
N SER A 113 -0.57 10.02 1.50
CA SER A 113 0.79 10.14 2.01
C SER A 113 1.35 8.74 2.27
N ILE A 114 2.31 8.32 1.45
CA ILE A 114 2.84 6.95 1.42
C ILE A 114 4.37 6.99 1.47
N ALA A 115 4.98 6.17 2.33
CA ALA A 115 6.38 5.77 2.20
C ALA A 115 6.47 4.46 1.41
N LEU A 116 7.38 4.39 0.45
CA LEU A 116 7.84 3.12 -0.13
C LEU A 116 9.17 2.77 0.53
N TYR A 117 9.17 1.79 1.44
CA TYR A 117 10.40 1.25 2.01
C TYR A 117 11.04 0.31 1.00
N ILE A 118 12.05 0.80 0.29
CA ILE A 118 12.76 0.03 -0.73
C ILE A 118 13.77 -0.88 -0.03
N ALA A 119 13.87 -2.13 -0.48
CA ALA A 119 14.88 -3.07 -0.01
C ALA A 119 15.58 -3.70 -1.22
N LYS A 120 16.88 -3.94 -1.06
CA LYS A 120 17.66 -4.69 -2.03
C LYS A 120 17.69 -6.17 -1.66
N THR A 121 17.60 -7.03 -2.66
CA THR A 121 17.71 -8.48 -2.51
C THR A 121 18.67 -9.02 -3.57
N LYS A 122 19.13 -10.26 -3.40
CA LYS A 122 19.78 -10.96 -4.51
C LYS A 122 18.73 -11.30 -5.57
N PRO A 123 19.05 -11.22 -6.88
CA PRO A 123 18.19 -11.69 -7.95
C PRO A 123 17.75 -13.11 -7.64
N ARG A 124 16.45 -13.30 -7.55
CA ARG A 124 15.88 -14.63 -7.45
C ARG A 124 15.91 -15.23 -8.85
N ALA A 125 16.24 -16.52 -8.97
CA ALA A 125 16.08 -17.22 -10.24
C ALA A 125 14.67 -16.96 -10.78
N PRO A 126 14.48 -16.85 -12.11
CA PRO A 126 13.16 -16.62 -12.69
C PRO A 126 12.19 -17.60 -12.06
N ILE A 127 11.22 -17.08 -11.31
CA ILE A 127 10.17 -17.91 -10.75
C ILE A 127 9.32 -18.29 -11.96
N SER A 128 9.59 -19.45 -12.56
CA SER A 128 8.65 -20.11 -13.47
C SER A 128 7.48 -20.60 -12.63
N THR A 129 6.56 -19.71 -12.26
CA THR A 129 5.25 -20.09 -11.74
C THR A 129 4.22 -19.90 -12.83
N VAL A 130 3.73 -21.02 -13.31
CA VAL A 130 2.65 -21.14 -14.30
C VAL A 130 1.29 -20.71 -13.70
N ASP A 131 1.27 -20.26 -12.43
CA ASP A 131 0.07 -20.01 -11.62
C ASP A 131 0.04 -18.61 -10.97
N ASP A 132 0.62 -17.58 -11.61
CA ASP A 132 0.41 -16.18 -11.20
C ASP A 132 -1.07 -15.80 -11.38
N VAL A 133 -1.81 -15.64 -10.28
CA VAL A 133 -3.10 -14.94 -10.34
C VAL A 133 -2.82 -13.49 -10.69
N GLU A 134 -3.12 -13.11 -11.93
CA GLU A 134 -3.06 -11.73 -12.36
C GLU A 134 -4.34 -10.98 -11.93
N MET A 135 -4.17 -9.91 -11.15
CA MET A 135 -5.24 -9.02 -10.74
C MET A 135 -5.11 -7.68 -11.48
N PRO A 136 -5.93 -7.43 -12.52
CA PRO A 136 -5.91 -6.17 -13.24
C PRO A 136 -6.51 -5.05 -12.38
N ILE A 137 -5.79 -3.93 -12.29
CA ILE A 137 -6.17 -2.75 -11.52
C ILE A 137 -6.52 -1.61 -12.47
N GLY A 138 -7.70 -1.01 -12.25
CA GLY A 138 -8.20 0.14 -13.00
C GLY A 138 -8.12 1.44 -12.20
N SER A 139 -8.36 2.56 -12.88
CA SER A 139 -8.44 3.88 -12.25
C SER A 139 -9.58 4.00 -11.23
N GLN A 140 -10.67 3.24 -11.42
CA GLN A 140 -11.83 3.21 -10.53
C GLN A 140 -11.77 2.09 -9.47
N SER A 141 -10.69 1.29 -9.45
CA SER A 141 -10.54 0.22 -8.46
C SER A 141 -10.44 0.81 -7.05
N LYS A 142 -11.31 0.34 -6.15
CA LYS A 142 -11.27 0.73 -4.74
C LYS A 142 -10.14 -0.01 -4.02
N PRO A 143 -9.12 0.67 -3.45
CA PRO A 143 -7.95 0.01 -2.86
C PRO A 143 -8.28 -1.04 -1.81
N GLN A 144 -9.25 -0.79 -0.93
CA GLN A 144 -9.65 -1.71 0.14
C GLN A 144 -10.30 -2.98 -0.41
N VAL A 145 -11.08 -2.89 -1.49
CA VAL A 145 -11.70 -4.06 -2.13
C VAL A 145 -10.62 -4.93 -2.78
N VAL A 146 -9.69 -4.31 -3.49
CA VAL A 146 -8.53 -5.01 -4.09
C VAL A 146 -7.67 -5.65 -3.00
N ALA A 147 -7.44 -4.94 -1.89
CA ALA A 147 -6.65 -5.44 -0.76
C ALA A 147 -7.29 -6.67 -0.10
N GLY A 148 -8.61 -6.66 0.10
CA GLY A 148 -9.34 -7.81 0.63
C GLY A 148 -9.23 -9.04 -0.29
N ALA A 149 -9.40 -8.84 -1.61
CA ALA A 149 -9.21 -9.91 -2.59
C ALA A 149 -7.76 -10.42 -2.61
N LEU A 150 -6.77 -9.52 -2.56
CA LEU A 150 -5.35 -9.88 -2.52
C LEU A 150 -5.01 -10.69 -1.26
N ALA A 151 -5.44 -10.24 -0.08
CA ALA A 151 -5.22 -10.96 1.17
C ALA A 151 -5.87 -12.35 1.17
N ALA A 152 -7.10 -12.47 0.64
CA ALA A 152 -7.76 -13.77 0.47
C ALA A 152 -6.94 -14.73 -0.40
N ARG A 153 -6.42 -14.27 -1.55
CA ARG A 153 -5.58 -15.12 -2.42
C ARG A 153 -4.24 -15.50 -1.78
N ILE A 154 -3.67 -14.61 -0.97
CA ILE A 154 -2.44 -14.92 -0.21
C ILE A 154 -2.72 -15.98 0.86
N ARG A 155 -3.87 -15.91 1.57
CA ARG A 155 -4.29 -16.94 2.53
C ARG A 155 -4.55 -18.29 1.87
N GLU A 156 -5.02 -18.28 0.63
CA GLU A 156 -5.13 -19.46 -0.24
C GLU A 156 -3.76 -19.95 -0.78
N GLN A 157 -2.63 -19.36 -0.34
CA GLN A 157 -1.27 -19.70 -0.77
C GLN A 157 -1.05 -19.54 -2.28
N ARG A 158 -1.79 -18.65 -2.95
CA ARG A 158 -1.59 -18.37 -4.37
C ARG A 158 -0.48 -17.36 -4.59
N THR A 159 0.28 -17.54 -5.66
CA THR A 159 1.15 -16.50 -6.19
C THR A 159 0.27 -15.46 -6.91
N VAL A 160 0.46 -14.18 -6.59
CA VAL A 160 -0.39 -13.09 -7.10
C VAL A 160 0.49 -11.98 -7.67
N CYS A 161 0.07 -11.40 -8.77
CA CYS A 161 0.63 -10.15 -9.27
C CYS A 161 -0.49 -9.14 -9.56
N LEU A 162 -0.19 -7.85 -9.40
CA LEU A 162 -1.10 -6.78 -9.81
C LEU A 162 -0.61 -6.20 -11.14
N VAL A 163 -1.52 -5.92 -12.08
CA VAL A 163 -1.19 -5.26 -13.34
C VAL A 163 -2.00 -3.98 -13.47
N ALA A 164 -1.32 -2.85 -13.56
CA ALA A 164 -1.93 -1.53 -13.52
C ALA A 164 -1.59 -0.70 -14.77
N ILE A 165 -2.61 -0.06 -15.36
CA ILE A 165 -2.47 0.81 -16.53
C ILE A 165 -2.93 2.22 -16.17
N GLY A 166 -2.01 3.18 -16.26
CA GLY A 166 -2.25 4.59 -15.93
C GLY A 166 -1.95 4.95 -14.47
N ILE A 167 -1.88 6.26 -14.21
CA ILE A 167 -1.41 6.82 -12.92
C ILE A 167 -2.30 6.38 -11.76
N ASP A 168 -3.62 6.51 -11.91
CA ASP A 168 -4.57 6.15 -10.84
C ASP A 168 -4.58 4.65 -10.56
N ALA A 169 -4.49 3.81 -11.59
CA ALA A 169 -4.40 2.37 -11.40
C ALA A 169 -3.13 1.98 -10.64
N VAL A 170 -1.98 2.58 -10.99
CA VAL A 170 -0.71 2.37 -10.29
C VAL A 170 -0.82 2.81 -8.83
N SER A 171 -1.42 3.97 -8.58
CA SER A 171 -1.68 4.44 -7.21
C SER A 171 -2.59 3.49 -6.44
N ASN A 172 -3.70 3.05 -7.04
CA ASN A 172 -4.65 2.13 -6.42
C ASN A 172 -4.00 0.78 -6.11
N ALA A 173 -3.14 0.26 -6.99
CA ALA A 173 -2.40 -0.97 -6.76
C ALA A 173 -1.50 -0.86 -5.53
N VAL A 174 -0.73 0.24 -5.41
CA VAL A 174 0.15 0.45 -4.25
C VAL A 174 -0.64 0.61 -2.95
N LEU A 175 -1.75 1.36 -2.98
CA LEU A 175 -2.62 1.52 -1.81
C LEU A 175 -3.28 0.18 -1.43
N ALA A 176 -3.64 -0.65 -2.41
CA ALA A 176 -4.18 -1.97 -2.16
C ALA A 176 -3.15 -2.90 -1.51
N ILE A 177 -1.91 -2.91 -2.01
CA ILE A 177 -0.81 -3.64 -1.38
C ILE A 177 -0.61 -3.16 0.06
N GLY A 178 -0.58 -1.85 0.30
CA GLY A 178 -0.44 -1.29 1.65
C GLY A 178 -1.56 -1.73 2.60
N ASN A 179 -2.82 -1.71 2.17
CA ASN A 179 -3.93 -2.21 3.00
C ASN A 179 -3.85 -3.73 3.20
N ALA A 180 -3.45 -4.49 2.17
CA ALA A 180 -3.32 -5.94 2.26
C ALA A 180 -2.24 -6.35 3.27
N ARG A 181 -1.13 -5.60 3.35
CA ARG A 181 -0.11 -5.77 4.40
C ARG A 181 -0.74 -5.68 5.79
N LEU A 182 -1.50 -4.62 6.06
CA LEU A 182 -2.20 -4.45 7.34
C LEU A 182 -3.19 -5.58 7.63
N TYR A 183 -3.90 -6.06 6.61
CA TYR A 183 -4.86 -7.17 6.78
C TYR A 183 -4.18 -8.51 7.09
N LEU A 184 -2.93 -8.69 6.67
CA LEU A 184 -2.16 -9.92 6.82
C LEU A 184 -1.25 -9.92 8.05
N GLU A 185 -1.19 -8.83 8.81
CA GLU A 185 -0.43 -8.77 10.07
C GLU A 185 -0.89 -9.86 11.06
N GLN A 186 -2.19 -10.09 11.14
CA GLN A 186 -2.78 -11.15 11.98
C GLN A 186 -2.44 -12.57 11.49
N ASP A 187 -2.08 -12.71 10.22
CA ASP A 187 -1.64 -13.97 9.61
C ASP A 187 -0.12 -14.17 9.72
N HIS A 188 0.60 -13.27 10.41
CA HIS A 188 2.06 -13.23 10.48
C HIS A 188 2.73 -13.18 9.09
N LYS A 189 2.15 -12.39 8.19
CA LYS A 189 2.63 -12.25 6.80
C LYS A 189 2.82 -10.79 6.42
N ASP A 190 3.84 -10.56 5.62
CA ASP A 190 4.10 -9.28 4.96
C ASP A 190 4.27 -9.45 3.44
N ILE A 191 4.05 -8.37 2.70
CA ILE A 191 4.11 -8.34 1.23
C ILE A 191 5.20 -7.36 0.79
N ARG A 192 6.11 -7.83 -0.07
CA ARG A 192 7.01 -6.98 -0.87
C ARG A 192 6.56 -6.96 -2.32
N ALA A 193 6.63 -5.79 -2.95
CA ALA A 193 6.28 -5.60 -4.36
C ALA A 193 7.52 -5.28 -5.20
N ALA A 194 7.74 -6.03 -6.27
CA ALA A 194 8.80 -5.81 -7.24
C ALA A 194 8.18 -5.31 -8.56
N PRO A 195 8.28 -4.00 -8.88
CA PRO A 195 7.62 -3.42 -10.05
C PRO A 195 8.43 -3.65 -11.33
N SER A 196 7.76 -3.94 -12.44
CA SER A 196 8.35 -4.09 -13.78
C SER A 196 7.44 -3.52 -14.86
N PHE A 197 8.00 -3.15 -16.01
CA PHE A 197 7.20 -2.75 -17.17
C PHE A 197 6.82 -3.98 -17.99
N VAL A 198 5.55 -4.10 -18.37
CA VAL A 198 5.04 -5.17 -19.22
C VAL A 198 4.17 -4.58 -20.33
N GLN A 199 4.10 -5.25 -21.47
CA GLN A 199 3.11 -4.95 -22.51
C GLN A 199 1.86 -5.78 -22.26
N VAL A 200 0.70 -5.13 -22.25
CA VAL A 200 -0.60 -5.79 -22.12
C VAL A 200 -1.41 -5.50 -23.37
N HIS A 201 -1.92 -6.55 -24.01
CA HIS A 201 -2.81 -6.40 -25.15
C HIS A 201 -4.26 -6.20 -24.67
N LYS A 202 -4.85 -5.04 -24.94
CA LYS A 202 -6.23 -4.73 -24.55
C LYS A 202 -6.94 -3.93 -25.63
N ASN A 203 -8.14 -4.37 -26.02
CA ASN A 203 -8.97 -3.72 -27.04
C ASN A 203 -8.20 -3.50 -28.37
N GLY A 204 -7.44 -4.50 -28.81
CA GLY A 204 -6.65 -4.44 -30.05
C GLY A 204 -5.44 -3.50 -29.99
N ARG A 205 -5.04 -3.02 -28.80
CA ARG A 205 -3.92 -2.10 -28.61
C ARG A 205 -2.94 -2.65 -27.58
N ASP A 206 -1.66 -2.45 -27.85
CA ASP A 206 -0.59 -2.72 -26.88
C ASP A 206 -0.45 -1.52 -25.94
N LEU A 207 -0.62 -1.80 -24.65
CA LEU A 207 -0.56 -0.80 -23.59
C LEU A 207 0.61 -1.10 -22.68
N ASN A 208 1.41 -0.07 -22.39
CA ASN A 208 2.44 -0.14 -21.36
C ASN A 208 1.76 -0.19 -19.98
N ALA A 209 1.99 -1.28 -19.25
CA ALA A 209 1.50 -1.46 -17.89
C ALA A 209 2.67 -1.60 -16.90
N VAL A 210 2.34 -1.42 -15.62
CA VAL A 210 3.25 -1.78 -14.52
C VAL A 210 2.73 -3.07 -13.89
N LYS A 211 3.55 -4.12 -13.90
CA LYS A 211 3.32 -5.36 -13.16
C LYS A 211 4.04 -5.28 -11.82
N PHE A 212 3.30 -5.54 -10.74
CA PHE A 212 3.83 -5.72 -9.39
C PHE A 212 3.89 -7.21 -9.09
N THR A 213 5.08 -7.81 -9.15
CA THR A 213 5.29 -9.17 -8.66
C THR A 213 5.35 -9.13 -7.15
N LEU A 214 4.49 -9.90 -6.47
CA LEU A 214 4.41 -9.89 -5.02
C LEU A 214 5.17 -11.07 -4.43
N THR A 215 6.01 -10.80 -3.44
CA THR A 215 6.63 -11.81 -2.60
C THR A 215 6.00 -11.72 -1.22
N VAL A 216 5.57 -12.86 -0.68
CA VAL A 216 5.01 -12.96 0.66
C VAL A 216 6.09 -13.52 1.58
N GLU A 217 6.29 -12.85 2.71
CA GLU A 217 7.26 -13.20 3.74
C GLU A 217 6.50 -13.51 5.03
N ASN A 218 6.98 -14.48 5.83
CA ASN A 218 6.48 -14.66 7.19
C ASN A 218 7.28 -13.73 8.12
N ILE A 219 6.60 -13.11 9.07
CA ILE A 219 7.19 -12.14 10.03
C ILE A 219 6.93 -12.52 11.48
#